data_AF-A0A3P8YSJ7-F1
#
_entry.id   AF-A0A3P8YSJ7-F1
#
_cell.length_a   1.000
_cell.length_b   1.000
_cell.length_c   1.000
_cell.angle_alpha   90.00
_cell.angle_beta   90.00
_cell.angle_gamma   90.00
#
_symmetry.space_group_name_H-M   'P 1'
#
loop_
_entity.id
_entity.type
_entity.pdbx_description
1 polymer ?
#
loop_
_entity_poly.entity_id
_entity_poly.type
_entity_poly.pdbx_seq_one_letter_code
_entity_poly.pdbx_strand_id
1 'polypeptide(L)'
;MASLLGDQVFEISGQGPAPTKDFFQLIVTTTEVIWRFWKISLRSEFKGSAPGENKMTHDDFLQDVRMQHQVCLVFGQQILQYTQALCQGNYDYLERLPNDLLLQILSFLELKDVAQLAQTSKMFHKLCSSPEFWEQTVRGHCEELTPDIEALANAMGWRKIFFAFFNTKEQQ
;
A
#
# COMPACT_ATOMS: atom_id res chain seq x y z
N MET A 1 -4.64 15.89 12.52
CA MET A 1 -4.94 14.61 11.85
C MET A 1 -3.64 13.82 11.71
N ALA A 2 -3.09 13.29 12.81
CA ALA A 2 -1.67 12.91 12.89
C ALA A 2 -1.41 11.57 13.61
N SER A 3 -2.20 10.51 13.36
CA SER A 3 -1.94 9.18 13.95
C SER A 3 -2.09 8.00 12.98
N LEU A 4 -2.20 8.25 11.67
CA LEU A 4 -2.32 7.18 10.65
C LEU A 4 -1.01 6.86 9.95
N LEU A 5 -0.10 7.84 9.88
CA LEU A 5 1.25 7.62 9.36
C LEU A 5 2.11 7.16 10.53
N GLY A 6 2.66 5.95 10.44
CA GLY A 6 3.81 5.57 11.25
C GLY A 6 4.99 6.50 10.96
N ASP A 7 5.98 6.53 11.85
CA ASP A 7 7.17 7.37 11.69
C ASP A 7 7.86 7.13 10.34
N GLN A 8 7.93 5.85 9.94
CA GLN A 8 8.41 5.39 8.66
C GLN A 8 7.26 5.15 7.67
N VAL A 9 7.29 5.87 6.56
CA VAL A 9 6.27 5.82 5.53
C VAL A 9 6.64 4.81 4.45
N PHE A 10 7.91 4.75 4.05
CA PHE A 10 8.37 3.83 3.02
C PHE A 10 9.76 3.27 3.32
N GLU A 11 10.00 2.03 2.90
CA GLU A 11 11.29 1.35 3.00
C GLU A 11 11.53 0.47 1.78
N ILE A 12 12.73 0.54 1.23
CA ILE A 12 13.20 -0.43 0.25
C ILE A 12 14.71 -0.65 0.42
N SER A 13 15.13 -1.88 0.18
CA SER A 13 16.55 -2.26 0.21
C SER A 13 16.92 -3.06 -1.03
N GLY A 14 18.13 -2.90 -1.52
CA GLY A 14 18.54 -3.49 -2.79
C GLY A 14 20.04 -3.38 -3.05
N GLN A 15 20.51 -4.17 -4.00
CA GLN A 15 21.90 -4.13 -4.43
C GLN A 15 22.04 -3.19 -5.63
N GLY A 16 23.04 -2.30 -5.59
CA GLY A 16 23.34 -1.42 -6.70
C GLY A 16 23.87 -2.19 -7.93
N PRO A 17 23.89 -1.54 -9.10
CA PRO A 17 24.39 -2.15 -10.33
C PRO A 17 25.89 -2.47 -10.25
N ALA A 18 26.34 -3.31 -11.17
CA ALA A 18 27.78 -3.50 -11.39
C ALA A 18 28.45 -2.16 -11.79
N PRO A 19 29.70 -1.90 -11.38
CA PRO A 19 30.65 -2.87 -10.80
C PRO A 19 30.66 -2.94 -9.27
N THR A 20 30.15 -1.92 -8.57
CA THR A 20 30.33 -1.81 -7.11
C THR A 20 29.52 -2.86 -6.37
N LYS A 21 28.27 -3.10 -6.80
CA LYS A 21 27.38 -4.08 -6.17
C LYS A 21 27.22 -3.90 -4.65
N ASP A 22 27.37 -2.65 -4.19
CA ASP A 22 27.13 -2.26 -2.80
C ASP A 22 25.64 -2.44 -2.46
N PHE A 23 25.35 -2.60 -1.19
CA PHE A 23 23.97 -2.73 -0.71
C PHE A 23 23.47 -1.37 -0.23
N PHE A 24 22.22 -1.07 -0.54
CA PHE A 24 21.59 0.21 -0.24
C PHE A 24 20.24 0.00 0.43
N GLN A 25 19.87 0.94 1.28
CA GLN A 25 18.55 1.01 1.91
C GLN A 25 18.08 2.46 1.84
N LEU A 26 16.89 2.65 1.31
CA LEU A 26 16.18 3.93 1.27
C LEU A 26 15.01 3.85 2.25
N ILE A 27 14.98 4.81 3.18
CA ILE A 27 13.90 4.97 4.15
C ILE A 27 13.34 6.38 4.00
N VAL A 28 12.02 6.49 3.89
CA VAL A 28 11.31 7.77 3.88
C VAL A 28 10.46 7.83 5.14
N THR A 29 10.77 8.79 6.01
CA THR A 29 9.96 9.11 7.17
C THR A 29 9.00 10.24 6.83
N THR A 30 8.15 10.60 7.79
CA THR A 30 7.24 11.74 7.66
C THR A 30 7.96 13.08 7.51
N THR A 31 9.25 13.17 7.86
CA THR A 31 10.01 14.44 7.87
C THR A 31 11.28 14.39 7.05
N GLU A 32 11.89 13.21 6.88
CA GLU A 32 13.23 13.06 6.33
C GLU A 32 13.31 11.89 5.34
N VAL A 33 14.33 11.95 4.48
CA VAL A 33 14.79 10.84 3.65
C VAL A 33 16.13 10.38 4.19
N ILE A 34 16.24 9.07 4.45
CA ILE A 34 17.45 8.44 4.96
C ILE A 34 17.96 7.47 3.88
N TRP A 35 19.19 7.71 3.43
CA TRP A 35 19.92 6.86 2.51
C TRP A 35 21.05 6.16 3.25
N ARG A 36 20.97 4.84 3.34
CA ARG A 36 22.02 4.00 3.92
C ARG A 36 22.69 3.16 2.87
N PHE A 37 24.00 2.97 3.03
CA PHE A 37 24.77 2.11 2.13
C PHE A 37 25.81 1.29 2.89
N TRP A 38 26.02 0.08 2.42
CA TRP A 38 27.03 -0.86 2.88
C TRP A 38 27.95 -1.19 1.74
N LYS A 39 29.24 -0.88 1.92
CA LYS A 39 30.26 -1.19 0.95
C LYS A 39 30.56 -2.69 0.95
N ILE A 40 30.29 -3.36 -0.16
CA ILE A 40 30.54 -4.80 -0.31
C ILE A 40 31.88 -4.96 -1.03
N SER A 41 32.94 -5.28 -0.29
CA SER A 41 34.27 -5.48 -0.86
C SER A 41 34.97 -6.70 -0.26
N LEU A 42 35.73 -7.41 -1.10
CA LEU A 42 36.62 -8.50 -0.67
C LEU A 42 37.92 -7.98 -0.05
N ARG A 43 38.22 -6.68 -0.20
CA ARG A 43 39.44 -6.08 0.32
C ARG A 43 39.39 -6.00 1.84
N SER A 44 40.47 -6.44 2.49
CA SER A 44 40.52 -6.52 3.96
C SER A 44 40.32 -5.17 4.66
N GLU A 45 40.66 -4.06 3.99
CA GLU A 45 40.49 -2.69 4.48
C GLU A 45 39.01 -2.27 4.67
N PHE A 46 38.07 -2.93 3.98
CA PHE A 46 36.64 -2.64 4.10
C PHE A 46 35.86 -3.71 4.89
N LYS A 47 36.55 -4.75 5.40
CA LYS A 47 35.91 -5.78 6.23
C LYS A 47 35.45 -5.20 7.56
N GLY A 48 34.15 -5.29 7.83
CA GLY A 48 33.56 -4.76 9.06
C GLY A 48 33.40 -3.24 9.10
N SER A 49 33.52 -2.55 7.95
CA SER A 49 33.18 -1.14 7.86
C SER A 49 31.71 -0.92 8.23
N ALA A 50 31.45 0.07 9.08
CA ALA A 50 30.09 0.47 9.42
C ALA A 50 29.37 1.03 8.17
N PRO A 51 28.03 0.91 8.11
CA PRO A 51 27.26 1.55 7.05
C PRO A 51 27.44 3.06 7.07
N GLY A 52 27.47 3.64 5.87
CA GLY A 52 27.28 5.08 5.71
C GLY A 52 25.80 5.41 5.76
N GLU A 53 25.46 6.53 6.37
CA GLU A 53 24.10 7.06 6.45
C GLU A 53 24.12 8.53 6.04
N ASN A 54 23.22 8.91 5.15
CA ASN A 54 22.94 10.29 4.80
C ASN A 54 21.46 10.58 5.09
N LYS A 55 21.20 11.57 5.93
CA LYS A 55 19.85 12.04 6.24
C LYS A 55 19.66 13.42 5.66
N MET A 56 18.51 13.66 5.06
CA MET A 56 18.15 14.94 4.47
C MET A 56 16.67 15.21 4.65
N THR A 57 16.29 16.48 4.65
CA THR A 57 14.88 16.85 4.65
C THR A 57 14.24 16.52 3.30
N HIS A 58 12.90 16.51 3.24
CA HIS A 58 12.19 16.32 1.97
C HIS A 58 12.55 17.39 0.93
N ASP A 59 12.67 18.65 1.35
CA ASP A 59 13.04 19.76 0.46
C ASP A 59 14.47 19.60 -0.07
N ASP A 60 15.42 19.22 0.79
CA ASP A 60 16.80 18.96 0.39
C ASP A 60 16.89 17.80 -0.62
N PHE A 61 16.13 16.73 -0.40
CA PHE A 61 16.08 15.60 -1.34
C PHE A 61 15.52 16.02 -2.70
N LEU A 62 14.47 16.85 -2.72
CA LEU A 62 13.86 17.35 -3.95
C LEU A 62 14.81 18.25 -4.77
N GLN A 63 15.75 18.93 -4.11
CA GLN A 63 16.77 19.75 -4.76
C GLN A 63 18.04 18.95 -5.12
N ASP A 64 18.34 17.85 -4.43
CA ASP A 64 19.52 17.04 -4.67
C ASP A 64 19.33 16.06 -5.85
N VAL A 65 19.62 16.56 -7.05
CA VAL A 65 19.61 15.78 -8.30
C VAL A 65 20.56 14.58 -8.23
N ARG A 66 21.68 14.66 -7.48
CA ARG A 66 22.65 13.56 -7.39
C ARG A 66 22.08 12.41 -6.59
N MET A 67 21.45 12.71 -5.44
CA MET A 67 20.80 11.68 -4.62
C MET A 67 19.63 11.05 -5.38
N GLN A 68 18.80 11.84 -6.05
CA GLN A 68 17.71 11.31 -6.89
C GLN A 68 18.21 10.39 -8.00
N HIS A 69 19.34 10.74 -8.64
CA HIS A 69 19.96 9.88 -9.63
C HIS A 69 20.43 8.56 -9.02
N GLN A 70 21.02 8.56 -7.81
CA GLN A 70 21.40 7.33 -7.12
C GLN A 70 20.19 6.45 -6.80
N VAL A 71 19.10 7.02 -6.29
CA VAL A 71 17.84 6.29 -6.03
C VAL A 71 17.32 5.66 -7.32
N CYS A 72 17.29 6.40 -8.42
CA CYS A 72 16.86 5.88 -9.72
C CYS A 72 17.78 4.77 -10.24
N LEU A 73 19.09 4.89 -10.08
CA LEU A 73 20.05 3.88 -10.54
C LEU A 73 19.91 2.56 -9.75
N VAL A 74 19.65 2.63 -8.45
CA VAL A 74 19.58 1.44 -7.58
C VAL A 74 18.18 0.82 -7.58
N PHE A 75 17.13 1.63 -7.49
CA PHE A 75 15.76 1.16 -7.29
C PHE A 75 14.83 1.40 -8.49
N GLY A 76 15.30 2.12 -9.51
CA GLY A 76 14.54 2.40 -10.72
C GLY A 76 13.71 3.68 -10.66
N GLN A 77 13.21 4.08 -11.83
CA GLN A 77 12.48 5.33 -12.02
C GLN A 77 11.16 5.40 -11.23
N GLN A 78 10.45 4.28 -11.11
CA GLN A 78 9.17 4.22 -10.41
C GLN A 78 9.32 4.53 -8.91
N ILE A 79 10.37 3.99 -8.29
CA ILE A 79 10.66 4.25 -6.88
C ILE A 79 11.12 5.68 -6.65
N LEU A 80 11.89 6.26 -7.58
CA LEU A 80 12.24 7.69 -7.50
C LEU A 80 10.98 8.56 -7.55
N GLN A 81 10.09 8.34 -8.51
CA GLN A 81 8.84 9.11 -8.63
C GLN A 81 7.96 8.95 -7.39
N TYR A 82 7.86 7.74 -6.86
CA TYR A 82 7.13 7.48 -5.62
C TYR A 82 7.76 8.22 -4.42
N THR A 83 9.08 8.16 -4.27
CA THR A 83 9.81 8.87 -3.21
C THR A 83 9.62 10.40 -3.31
N GLN A 84 9.66 10.96 -4.52
CA GLN A 84 9.39 12.38 -4.76
C GLN A 84 7.95 12.76 -4.38
N ALA A 85 6.97 11.93 -4.73
CA ALA A 85 5.57 12.15 -4.36
C ALA A 85 5.41 12.16 -2.82
N LEU A 86 6.05 11.23 -2.12
CA LEU A 86 6.07 11.19 -0.65
C LEU A 86 6.70 12.46 -0.04
N CYS A 87 7.80 12.95 -0.62
CA CYS A 87 8.46 14.19 -0.18
C CYS A 87 7.61 15.44 -0.42
N GLN A 88 6.70 15.40 -1.40
CA GLN A 88 5.74 16.47 -1.69
C GLN A 88 4.47 16.39 -0.82
N GLY A 89 4.39 15.41 0.09
CA GLY A 89 3.24 15.20 0.96
C GLY A 89 2.12 14.34 0.37
N ASN A 90 2.34 13.72 -0.80
CA ASN A 90 1.38 12.81 -1.41
C ASN A 90 1.53 11.41 -0.80
N TYR A 91 0.80 11.16 0.27
CA TYR A 91 0.81 9.88 0.97
C TYR A 91 -0.40 9.02 0.62
N ASP A 92 -0.20 7.71 0.55
CA ASP A 92 -1.28 6.72 0.39
C ASP A 92 -2.03 6.52 1.72
N TYR A 93 -2.79 7.53 2.15
CA TYR A 93 -3.56 7.48 3.39
C TYR A 93 -4.61 6.37 3.39
N LEU A 94 -5.24 6.13 2.23
CA LEU A 94 -6.30 5.16 2.10
C LEU A 94 -5.79 3.73 2.39
N GLU A 95 -4.59 3.38 1.93
CA GLU A 95 -4.02 2.05 2.19
C GLU A 95 -3.60 1.82 3.65
N ARG A 96 -3.53 2.89 4.45
CA ARG A 96 -3.09 2.86 5.86
C ARG A 96 -4.24 2.91 6.84
N LEU A 97 -5.48 3.08 6.36
CA LEU A 97 -6.65 3.07 7.21
C LEU A 97 -6.91 1.65 7.75
N PRO A 98 -7.42 1.52 8.98
CA PRO A 98 -7.95 0.26 9.48
C PRO A 98 -9.01 -0.33 8.55
N ASN A 99 -9.02 -1.66 8.41
CA ASN A 99 -9.96 -2.37 7.55
C ASN A 99 -11.42 -2.01 7.87
N ASP A 100 -11.79 -1.80 9.14
CA ASP A 100 -13.16 -1.48 9.53
C ASP A 100 -13.63 -0.15 8.94
N LEU A 101 -12.77 0.87 8.94
CA LEU A 101 -13.07 2.17 8.33
C LEU A 101 -13.11 2.06 6.80
N LEU A 102 -12.24 1.24 6.21
CA LEU A 102 -12.28 0.98 4.78
C LEU A 102 -13.56 0.26 4.36
N LEU A 103 -14.00 -0.75 5.10
CA LEU A 103 -15.27 -1.43 4.88
C LEU A 103 -16.45 -0.46 5.00
N GLN A 104 -16.42 0.44 5.99
CA GLN A 104 -17.42 1.49 6.13
C GLN A 104 -17.42 2.43 4.91
N ILE A 105 -16.27 2.88 4.42
CA ILE A 105 -16.17 3.70 3.21
C ILE A 105 -16.71 2.94 1.99
N LEU A 106 -16.34 1.66 1.86
CA LEU A 106 -16.81 0.78 0.79
C LEU A 106 -18.33 0.59 0.79
N SER A 107 -18.97 0.60 1.97
CA SER A 107 -20.42 0.45 2.09
C SER A 107 -21.22 1.60 1.45
N PHE A 108 -20.59 2.76 1.24
CA PHE A 108 -21.19 3.91 0.58
C PHE A 108 -20.95 3.95 -0.94
N LEU A 109 -20.16 3.03 -1.48
CA LEU A 109 -19.82 2.98 -2.90
C LEU A 109 -20.76 2.03 -3.66
N GLU A 110 -21.04 2.37 -4.92
CA GLU A 110 -21.75 1.45 -5.81
C GLU A 110 -20.87 0.23 -6.13
N LEU A 111 -21.49 -0.92 -6.40
CA LEU A 111 -20.76 -2.15 -6.74
C LEU A 111 -19.84 -2.01 -7.97
N LYS A 112 -20.19 -1.14 -8.91
CA LYS A 112 -19.35 -0.80 -10.06
C LYS A 112 -18.05 -0.15 -9.61
N ASP A 113 -18.14 0.83 -8.71
CA ASP A 113 -16.98 1.54 -8.18
C ASP A 113 -16.14 0.65 -7.28
N VAL A 114 -16.76 -0.22 -6.48
CA VAL A 114 -16.07 -1.26 -5.71
C VAL A 114 -15.28 -2.19 -6.62
N ALA A 115 -15.85 -2.60 -7.77
CA ALA A 115 -15.15 -3.43 -8.73
C ALA A 115 -13.95 -2.71 -9.39
N GLN A 116 -14.04 -1.40 -9.61
CA GLN A 116 -12.90 -0.60 -10.08
C GLN A 116 -11.83 -0.49 -9.00
N LEU A 117 -12.23 -0.20 -7.76
CA LEU A 117 -11.33 -0.08 -6.63
C LEU A 117 -10.60 -1.40 -6.33
N ALA A 118 -11.26 -2.54 -6.49
CA ALA A 118 -10.65 -3.86 -6.35
C ALA A 118 -9.53 -4.15 -7.37
N GLN A 119 -9.40 -3.34 -8.43
CA GLN A 119 -8.37 -3.49 -9.45
C GLN A 119 -7.15 -2.58 -9.23
N THR A 120 -7.20 -1.64 -8.27
CA THR A 120 -6.11 -0.68 -8.04
C THR A 120 -4.96 -1.30 -7.26
N SER A 121 -5.25 -2.11 -6.25
CA SER A 121 -4.24 -2.66 -5.34
C SER A 121 -4.64 -4.04 -4.81
N LYS A 122 -3.64 -4.86 -4.49
CA LYS A 122 -3.84 -6.20 -3.91
C LYS A 122 -4.58 -6.14 -2.57
N MET A 123 -4.40 -5.06 -1.81
CA MET A 123 -5.07 -4.86 -0.53
C MET A 123 -6.57 -4.62 -0.76
N PHE A 124 -6.94 -3.67 -1.63
CA PHE A 124 -8.34 -3.44 -1.98
C PHE A 124 -8.99 -4.65 -2.63
N HIS A 125 -8.26 -5.39 -3.48
CA HIS A 125 -8.75 -6.63 -4.05
C HIS A 125 -9.19 -7.63 -2.97
N LYS A 126 -8.37 -7.79 -1.92
CA LYS A 126 -8.67 -8.67 -0.78
C LYS A 126 -9.85 -8.14 0.03
N LEU A 127 -9.88 -6.85 0.34
CA LEU A 127 -11.00 -6.23 1.08
C LEU A 127 -12.33 -6.34 0.34
N CYS A 128 -12.38 -6.01 -0.95
CA CYS A 128 -13.61 -6.08 -1.75
C CYS A 128 -14.06 -7.53 -2.01
N SER A 129 -13.15 -8.50 -1.86
CA SER A 129 -13.46 -9.93 -1.96
C SER A 129 -13.74 -10.58 -0.60
N SER A 130 -13.66 -9.82 0.49
CA SER A 130 -13.81 -10.33 1.86
C SER A 130 -15.29 -10.69 2.15
N PRO A 131 -15.56 -11.78 2.88
CA PRO A 131 -16.93 -12.14 3.25
C PRO A 131 -17.59 -11.03 4.08
N GLU A 132 -16.84 -10.30 4.91
CA GLU A 132 -17.33 -9.22 5.77
C GLU A 132 -17.93 -8.06 4.94
N PHE A 133 -17.28 -7.67 3.84
CA PHE A 133 -17.82 -6.67 2.93
C PHE A 133 -19.15 -7.10 2.32
N TRP A 134 -19.23 -8.34 1.82
CA TRP A 134 -20.42 -8.86 1.16
C TRP A 134 -21.55 -9.10 2.15
N GLU A 135 -21.23 -9.50 3.38
CA GLU A 135 -22.19 -9.59 4.47
C GLU A 135 -22.81 -8.22 4.74
N GLN A 136 -22.00 -7.18 4.99
CA GLN A 136 -22.50 -5.81 5.22
C GLN A 136 -23.36 -5.31 4.06
N THR A 137 -22.93 -5.57 2.83
CA THR A 137 -23.69 -5.20 1.62
C THR A 137 -25.06 -5.89 1.60
N VAL A 138 -25.12 -7.20 1.86
CA VAL A 138 -26.39 -7.95 1.90
C VAL A 138 -27.28 -7.46 3.05
N ARG A 139 -26.72 -7.22 4.25
CA ARG A 139 -27.48 -6.67 5.40
C ARG A 139 -28.04 -5.28 5.10
N GLY A 140 -27.30 -4.44 4.36
CA GLY A 140 -27.77 -3.11 3.97
C GLY A 140 -28.92 -3.13 2.95
N HIS A 141 -29.04 -4.18 2.14
CA HIS A 141 -30.10 -4.32 1.12
C HIS A 141 -31.31 -5.15 1.60
N CYS A 142 -31.24 -5.75 2.80
CA CYS A 142 -32.25 -6.66 3.31
C CYS A 142 -32.69 -6.25 4.72
N GLU A 143 -33.90 -5.70 4.85
CA GLU A 143 -34.47 -5.29 6.16
C GLU A 143 -34.77 -6.50 7.07
N GLU A 144 -35.03 -7.69 6.50
CA GLU A 144 -35.27 -8.94 7.26
C GLU A 144 -34.41 -10.10 6.70
N LEU A 145 -33.25 -10.31 7.31
CA LEU A 145 -32.45 -11.51 7.09
C LEU A 145 -33.10 -12.71 7.76
N THR A 146 -33.67 -13.62 6.98
CA THR A 146 -34.11 -14.91 7.50
C THR A 146 -32.90 -15.78 7.88
N PRO A 147 -33.00 -16.56 8.97
CA PRO A 147 -31.88 -17.40 9.45
C PRO A 147 -31.44 -18.43 8.41
N ASP A 148 -32.32 -18.83 7.51
CA ASP A 148 -32.02 -19.75 6.41
C ASP A 148 -31.07 -19.12 5.38
N ILE A 149 -31.24 -17.82 5.07
CA ILE A 149 -30.36 -17.08 4.15
C ILE A 149 -28.98 -16.89 4.78
N GLU A 150 -28.92 -16.61 6.08
CA GLU A 150 -27.66 -16.49 6.81
C GLU A 150 -26.91 -17.83 6.89
N ALA A 151 -27.62 -18.93 7.16
CA ALA A 151 -27.05 -20.28 7.13
C ALA A 151 -26.53 -20.64 5.72
N LEU A 152 -27.29 -20.31 4.67
CA LEU A 152 -26.86 -20.53 3.30
C LEU A 152 -25.65 -19.65 2.94
N ALA A 153 -25.61 -18.40 3.44
CA ALA A 153 -24.53 -17.45 3.16
C ALA A 153 -23.21 -17.91 3.77
N ASN A 154 -23.28 -18.39 5.01
CA ASN A 154 -22.14 -18.95 5.71
C ASN A 154 -21.63 -20.24 5.04
N ALA A 155 -22.51 -21.05 4.43
CA ALA A 155 -22.12 -22.28 3.75
C ALA A 155 -21.59 -22.05 2.31
N MET A 156 -22.19 -21.14 1.55
CA MET A 156 -21.94 -20.96 0.11
C MET A 156 -21.07 -19.72 -0.21
N GLY A 157 -21.00 -18.78 0.72
CA GLY A 157 -20.31 -17.49 0.61
C GLY A 157 -21.25 -16.33 0.31
N TRP A 158 -21.16 -15.27 1.12
CA TRP A 158 -21.96 -14.05 1.04
C TRP A 158 -21.99 -13.40 -0.35
N ARG A 159 -20.84 -13.35 -1.04
CA ARG A 159 -20.76 -12.83 -2.42
C ARG A 159 -21.67 -13.58 -3.40
N LYS A 160 -21.72 -14.91 -3.32
CA LYS A 160 -22.55 -15.71 -4.24
C LYS A 160 -24.04 -15.50 -3.98
N ILE A 161 -24.42 -15.36 -2.71
CA ILE A 161 -25.79 -15.05 -2.31
C ILE A 161 -26.21 -13.69 -2.88
N PHE A 162 -25.36 -12.68 -2.76
CA PHE A 162 -25.65 -11.36 -3.31
C PHE A 162 -26.00 -11.44 -4.81
N PHE A 163 -25.15 -12.10 -5.61
CA PHE A 163 -25.39 -12.23 -7.05
C PHE A 163 -26.58 -13.12 -7.41
N ALA A 164 -26.88 -14.14 -6.61
CA ALA A 164 -27.99 -15.05 -6.88
C ALA A 164 -29.37 -14.44 -6.56
N PHE A 165 -29.46 -13.63 -5.50
CA PHE A 165 -30.76 -13.19 -4.95
C PHE A 165 -31.04 -11.69 -5.10
N PHE A 166 -30.01 -10.85 -5.20
CA PHE A 166 -30.16 -9.39 -5.11
C PHE A 166 -29.78 -8.65 -6.40
N ASN A 167 -28.70 -9.06 -7.08
CA ASN A 167 -28.28 -8.40 -8.34
C ASN A 167 -29.29 -8.58 -9.50
N THR A 168 -30.20 -9.54 -9.40
CA THR A 168 -31.27 -9.76 -10.38
C THR A 168 -32.43 -8.76 -10.26
N LYS A 169 -32.54 -8.02 -9.15
CA LYS A 169 -33.60 -7.02 -8.95
C LYS A 169 -33.27 -5.63 -9.53
N GLU A 170 -32.00 -5.30 -9.74
CA GLU A 170 -31.59 -3.99 -10.30
C GLU A 170 -31.70 -3.90 -11.84
N GLN A 171 -32.06 -4.98 -12.53
CA GLN A 171 -32.24 -4.99 -13.99
C GLN A 171 -33.72 -5.02 -14.46
N GLN A 172 -34.67 -4.70 -13.57
CA GLN A 172 -36.08 -4.47 -13.89
C GLN A 172 -36.48 -3.04 -13.54
#